data_AF-X1LAX1-F1
#
_entry.id   AF-X1LAX1-F1
#
_cell.length_a   1.000
_cell.length_b   1.000
_cell.length_c   1.000
_cell.angle_alpha   90.00
_cell.angle_beta   90.00
_cell.angle_gamma   90.00
#
_symmetry.space_group_name_H-M   'P 1'
#
loop_
_entity.id
_entity.type
_entity.pdbx_description
1 polymer ?
#
loop_
_entity_poly.entity_id
_entity_poly.type
_entity_poly.pdbx_seq_one_letter_code
_entity_poly.pdbx_strand_id
1 'polypeptide(L)'
;MQKRKIYIIIGIILILAFFALNLDYPKYFNQGADFLNGKLGLNIPHFWEVPFRLGLDLQGGIDLIYEADLSKIAEKDRAQKMEQLRDTIERRVNIYGVTEPVIQTQGENRLIVELAGIKNMKEAIDMIGETPYLEFREMLSEEEKKEAMENISEEQILELIKVAKE
;
A
#
# COMPACT_ATOMS: atom_id res chain seq x y z
N MET A 1 7.72 -50.87 -30.42
CA MET A 1 6.79 -49.98 -29.67
C MET A 1 7.47 -48.94 -28.78
N GLN A 2 8.61 -49.22 -28.14
CA GLN A 2 9.27 -48.30 -27.20
C GLN A 2 9.79 -46.99 -27.84
N LYS A 3 10.39 -47.05 -29.05
CA LYS A 3 10.92 -45.85 -29.73
C LYS A 3 9.85 -44.77 -30.00
N ARG A 4 8.62 -45.17 -30.37
CA ARG A 4 7.50 -44.24 -30.60
C ARG A 4 7.10 -43.50 -29.31
N LYS A 5 7.12 -44.19 -28.16
CA LYS A 5 6.83 -43.56 -26.86
C LYS A 5 7.92 -42.54 -26.47
N ILE A 6 9.19 -42.85 -26.75
CA ILE A 6 10.32 -41.95 -26.49
C ILE A 6 10.20 -40.66 -27.32
N TYR A 7 9.88 -40.76 -28.62
CA TYR A 7 9.69 -39.56 -29.44
C TYR A 7 8.51 -38.70 -29.00
N ILE A 8 7.41 -39.32 -28.54
CA ILE A 8 6.28 -38.58 -27.97
C ILE A 8 6.71 -37.83 -26.70
N ILE A 9 7.47 -38.49 -25.81
CA ILE A 9 7.97 -37.86 -24.58
C ILE A 9 8.92 -36.70 -24.90
N ILE A 10 9.85 -36.88 -25.83
CA ILE A 10 10.76 -35.80 -26.26
C ILE A 10 9.97 -34.65 -26.87
N GLY A 11 8.96 -34.93 -27.70
CA GLY A 11 8.07 -33.90 -28.25
C GLY A 11 7.34 -33.11 -27.16
N ILE A 12 6.81 -33.79 -26.15
CA ILE A 12 6.16 -33.14 -24.99
C ILE A 12 7.16 -32.28 -24.22
N ILE A 13 8.38 -32.77 -23.99
CA ILE A 13 9.44 -32.01 -23.30
C ILE A 13 9.80 -30.75 -24.09
N LEU A 14 9.92 -30.85 -25.41
CA LEU A 14 10.22 -29.70 -26.27
C LEU A 14 9.08 -28.67 -26.28
N ILE A 15 7.83 -29.13 -26.29
CA ILE A 15 6.66 -28.24 -26.20
C ILE A 15 6.65 -27.55 -24.84
N LEU A 16 6.85 -28.28 -23.74
CA LEU A 16 6.91 -27.70 -22.40
C LEU A 16 8.07 -26.70 -22.26
N ALA A 17 9.25 -27.03 -22.79
CA ALA A 17 10.40 -26.13 -22.81
C ALA A 17 10.10 -24.86 -23.62
N PHE A 18 9.44 -25.00 -24.77
CA PHE A 18 9.00 -23.87 -25.57
C PHE A 18 8.05 -22.98 -24.79
N PHE A 19 7.00 -23.53 -24.18
CA PHE A 19 6.06 -22.74 -23.36
C PHE A 19 6.74 -22.09 -22.14
N ALA A 20 7.64 -22.79 -21.46
CA ALA A 20 8.38 -22.26 -20.31
C ALA A 20 9.28 -21.07 -20.70
N LEU A 21 10.02 -21.18 -21.81
CA LEU A 21 10.88 -20.09 -22.30
C LEU A 21 10.08 -18.85 -22.68
N ASN A 22 8.93 -19.03 -23.34
CA ASN A 22 8.07 -17.91 -23.71
C ASN A 22 7.31 -17.31 -22.52
N LEU A 23 7.09 -18.07 -21.45
CA LEU A 23 6.50 -17.55 -20.21
C LEU A 23 7.49 -16.70 -19.40
N ASP A 24 8.77 -17.08 -19.38
CA ASP A 24 9.84 -16.33 -18.69
C ASP A 24 10.27 -15.08 -19.48
N TYR A 25 10.27 -15.16 -20.81
CA TYR A 25 10.62 -14.05 -21.71
C TYR A 25 9.55 -13.77 -22.78
N PRO A 26 8.35 -13.31 -22.39
CA PRO A 26 7.22 -13.10 -23.31
C PRO A 26 7.51 -12.05 -24.38
N LYS A 27 8.39 -11.08 -24.08
CA LYS A 27 8.74 -9.98 -24.97
C LYS A 27 9.25 -10.43 -26.36
N TYR A 28 10.08 -11.48 -26.43
CA TYR A 28 10.62 -11.94 -27.71
C TYR A 28 9.56 -12.56 -28.61
N PHE A 29 8.61 -13.30 -28.03
CA PHE A 29 7.49 -13.85 -28.78
C PHE A 29 6.53 -12.74 -29.22
N ASN A 30 6.17 -11.86 -28.30
CA ASN A 30 5.24 -10.75 -28.52
C ASN A 30 5.70 -9.86 -29.68
N GLN A 31 6.99 -9.53 -29.73
CA GLN A 31 7.58 -8.79 -30.85
C GLN A 31 7.51 -9.53 -32.19
N GLY A 32 7.73 -10.84 -32.19
CA GLY A 32 7.58 -11.68 -33.39
C GLY A 32 6.13 -11.79 -33.84
N ALA A 33 5.19 -11.96 -32.91
CA ALA A 33 3.76 -11.98 -33.16
C ALA A 33 3.30 -10.64 -33.77
N ASP A 34 3.73 -9.50 -33.21
CA ASP A 34 3.43 -8.17 -33.75
C ASP A 34 3.96 -7.97 -35.18
N PHE A 35 5.18 -8.43 -35.45
CA PHE A 35 5.74 -8.40 -36.80
C PHE A 35 4.91 -9.19 -37.80
N LEU A 36 4.49 -10.41 -37.43
CA LEU A 36 3.67 -11.28 -38.30
C LEU A 36 2.26 -10.72 -38.46
N ASN A 37 1.66 -10.18 -37.40
CA ASN A 37 0.35 -9.56 -37.44
C ASN A 37 0.37 -8.33 -38.37
N GLY A 38 1.38 -7.48 -38.27
CA GLY A 38 1.53 -6.28 -39.09
C GLY A 38 1.87 -6.55 -40.56
N LYS A 39 2.63 -7.62 -40.85
CA LYS A 39 3.08 -7.92 -42.23
C LYS A 39 2.16 -8.88 -43.00
N LEU A 40 1.55 -9.83 -42.31
CA LEU A 40 0.75 -10.91 -42.91
C LEU A 40 -0.74 -10.80 -42.57
N GLY A 41 -1.16 -9.80 -41.78
CA GLY A 41 -2.55 -9.64 -41.37
C GLY A 41 -3.07 -10.80 -40.49
N LEU A 42 -2.16 -11.51 -39.82
CA LEU A 42 -2.51 -12.57 -38.88
C LEU A 42 -2.96 -11.98 -37.54
N ASN A 43 -3.72 -12.76 -36.75
CA ASN A 43 -4.13 -12.40 -35.39
C ASN A 43 -3.52 -13.38 -34.39
N ILE A 44 -2.21 -13.34 -34.25
CA ILE A 44 -1.46 -14.16 -33.30
C ILE A 44 -1.59 -13.50 -31.91
N PRO A 45 -2.03 -14.22 -30.87
CA PRO A 45 -2.15 -13.69 -29.53
C PRO A 45 -0.76 -13.51 -28.87
N HIS A 46 -0.65 -12.48 -28.03
CA HIS A 46 0.50 -12.25 -27.17
C HIS A 46 0.55 -13.26 -26.02
N PHE A 47 1.77 -13.62 -25.57
CA PHE A 47 1.96 -14.27 -24.28
C PHE A 47 1.67 -13.29 -23.14
N TRP A 48 1.17 -13.83 -22.04
CA TRP A 48 0.83 -13.06 -20.85
C TRP A 48 2.07 -12.39 -20.23
N GLU A 49 1.97 -11.09 -19.97
CA GLU A 49 3.00 -10.32 -19.28
C GLU A 49 2.59 -10.16 -17.81
N VAL A 50 3.28 -10.87 -16.91
CA VAL A 50 3.07 -10.71 -15.47
C VAL A 50 4.06 -9.65 -14.96
N PRO A 51 3.62 -8.45 -14.53
CA PRO A 51 4.54 -7.44 -14.03
C PRO A 51 5.16 -7.90 -12.71
N PHE A 52 6.47 -7.70 -12.56
CA PHE A 52 7.18 -7.92 -11.30
C PHE A 52 6.92 -6.74 -10.35
N ARG A 53 6.65 -7.05 -9.08
CA ARG A 53 6.57 -6.06 -8.00
C ARG A 53 7.92 -5.98 -7.33
N LEU A 54 8.44 -4.78 -7.13
CA LEU A 54 9.79 -4.55 -6.59
C LEU A 54 9.67 -4.19 -5.10
N GLY A 55 10.41 -4.90 -4.25
CA GLY A 55 10.47 -4.60 -2.81
C GLY A 55 11.28 -3.33 -2.49
N LEU A 56 11.30 -2.93 -1.21
CA LEU A 56 12.01 -1.75 -0.72
C LEU A 56 13.47 -1.67 -1.18
N ASP A 57 14.21 -2.79 -1.15
CA ASP A 57 15.63 -2.83 -1.53
C ASP A 57 15.87 -2.54 -3.02
N LEU A 58 14.88 -2.83 -3.88
CA LEU A 58 14.98 -2.66 -5.33
C LEU A 58 14.27 -1.39 -5.83
N GLN A 59 13.16 -1.02 -5.21
CA GLN A 59 12.35 0.14 -5.56
C GLN A 59 12.79 1.41 -4.80
N GLY A 60 13.50 1.24 -3.68
CA GLY A 60 13.71 2.28 -2.68
C GLY A 60 12.43 2.60 -1.91
N GLY A 61 12.56 3.42 -0.87
CA GLY A 61 11.43 3.79 -0.03
C GLY A 61 11.87 4.25 1.35
N ILE A 62 10.97 4.13 2.32
CA ILE A 62 11.18 4.62 3.69
C ILE A 62 10.92 3.48 4.67
N ASP A 63 11.82 3.33 5.62
CA ASP A 63 11.66 2.46 6.79
C ASP A 63 11.47 3.35 8.02
N LEU A 64 10.40 3.11 8.77
CA LEU A 64 10.00 3.85 9.95
C LEU A 64 9.79 2.89 11.12
N ILE A 65 10.45 3.18 12.24
CA ILE A 65 10.29 2.44 13.48
C ILE A 65 9.52 3.31 14.46
N TYR A 66 8.31 2.89 14.80
CA TYR A 66 7.46 3.53 15.79
C TYR A 66 7.52 2.79 17.12
N GLU A 67 7.39 3.53 18.21
CA GLU A 67 7.23 3.01 19.55
C GLU A 67 5.85 3.40 20.07
N ALA A 68 5.04 2.40 20.45
CA ALA A 68 3.71 2.60 20.99
C ALA A 68 3.78 2.87 22.50
N ASP A 69 3.06 3.91 22.94
CA ASP A 69 2.84 4.15 24.36
C ASP A 69 1.78 3.17 24.90
N LEU A 70 2.23 2.18 25.65
CA LEU A 70 1.39 1.15 26.27
C LEU A 70 1.12 1.42 27.76
N SER A 71 1.46 2.61 28.28
CA SER A 71 1.35 2.94 29.71
C SER A 71 -0.07 2.82 30.26
N LYS A 72 -1.08 3.01 29.40
CA LYS A 72 -2.51 2.95 29.75
C LYS A 72 -3.17 1.61 29.41
N ILE A 73 -2.41 0.63 28.91
CA ILE A 73 -2.93 -0.65 28.42
C ILE A 73 -2.49 -1.78 29.35
N ALA A 74 -3.44 -2.60 29.78
CA ALA A 74 -3.16 -3.78 30.59
C ALA A 74 -2.25 -4.75 29.82
N GLU A 75 -1.27 -5.35 30.50
CA GLU A 75 -0.24 -6.20 29.88
C GLU A 75 -0.83 -7.33 29.02
N LYS A 76 -1.91 -7.97 29.52
CA LYS A 76 -2.66 -9.01 28.81
C LYS A 76 -3.26 -8.57 27.47
N ASP A 77 -3.54 -7.28 27.29
CA ASP A 77 -4.22 -6.73 26.12
C ASP A 77 -3.22 -6.07 25.14
N ARG A 78 -1.94 -5.93 25.52
CA ARG A 78 -0.91 -5.23 24.73
C ARG A 78 -0.70 -5.86 23.36
N ALA A 79 -0.54 -7.19 23.31
CA ALA A 79 -0.31 -7.90 22.04
C ALA A 79 -1.48 -7.70 21.07
N GLN A 80 -2.72 -7.85 21.55
CA GLN A 80 -3.92 -7.63 20.74
C GLN A 80 -4.02 -6.17 20.27
N LYS A 81 -3.65 -5.20 21.12
CA LYS A 81 -3.66 -3.78 20.76
C LYS A 81 -2.59 -3.43 19.72
N MET A 82 -1.41 -4.02 19.81
CA MET A 82 -0.36 -3.87 18.80
C MET A 82 -0.78 -4.46 17.46
N GLU A 83 -1.49 -5.59 17.46
CA GLU A 83 -2.04 -6.17 16.23
C GLU A 83 -3.12 -5.26 15.61
N GLN A 84 -4.04 -4.73 16.43
CA GLN A 84 -5.03 -3.75 15.96
C GLN A 84 -4.37 -2.48 15.39
N LEU A 85 -3.28 -2.02 16.02
CA LEU A 85 -2.49 -0.90 15.54
C LEU A 85 -1.89 -1.20 14.17
N ARG A 86 -1.25 -2.37 14.00
CA ARG A 86 -0.71 -2.84 12.71
C ARG A 86 -1.78 -2.76 11.62
N ASP A 87 -2.94 -3.38 11.85
CA ASP A 87 -4.03 -3.45 10.87
C ASP A 87 -4.59 -2.06 10.51
N THR A 88 -4.61 -1.15 11.49
CA THR A 88 -5.04 0.23 11.29
C THR A 88 -4.06 0.99 10.40
N ILE A 89 -2.76 0.87 10.68
CA ILE A 89 -1.72 1.54 9.87
C ILE A 89 -1.69 0.96 8.45
N GLU A 90 -1.78 -0.36 8.31
CA GLU A 90 -1.85 -1.02 7.01
C GLU A 90 -2.99 -0.47 6.14
N ARG A 91 -4.19 -0.35 6.73
CA ARG A 91 -5.36 0.19 6.03
C ARG A 91 -5.17 1.65 5.61
N ARG A 92 -4.59 2.49 6.47
CA ARG A 92 -4.34 3.92 6.16
C ARG A 92 -3.40 4.04 4.97
N VAL A 93 -2.27 3.35 5.03
CA VAL A 93 -1.23 3.39 4.02
C VAL A 93 -1.75 2.86 2.67
N ASN A 94 -2.58 1.82 2.68
CA ASN A 94 -3.23 1.30 1.47
C ASN A 94 -4.15 2.32 0.78
N ILE A 95 -4.86 3.18 1.53
CA ILE A 95 -5.75 4.21 0.95
C ILE A 95 -4.96 5.26 0.17
N TYR A 96 -3.73 5.55 0.59
CA TYR A 96 -2.87 6.54 -0.07
C TYR A 96 -2.08 5.99 -1.26
N GLY A 97 -2.40 4.76 -1.72
CA GLY A 97 -1.86 4.21 -2.96
C GLY A 97 -0.50 3.54 -2.83
N VAL A 98 -0.02 3.29 -1.61
CA VAL A 98 1.19 2.48 -1.40
C VAL A 98 0.86 1.04 -1.74
N THR A 99 1.53 0.52 -2.75
CA THR A 99 1.36 -0.87 -3.18
C THR A 99 2.28 -1.74 -2.34
N GLU A 100 1.70 -2.58 -1.46
CA GLU A 100 2.38 -3.56 -0.60
C GLU A 100 3.24 -2.96 0.53
N PRO A 101 2.62 -2.25 1.49
CA PRO A 101 3.34 -1.86 2.70
C PRO A 101 3.63 -3.07 3.59
N VAL A 102 4.82 -3.12 4.19
CA VAL A 102 5.17 -4.17 5.15
C VAL A 102 5.10 -3.56 6.54
N ILE A 103 4.11 -3.98 7.33
CA ILE A 103 3.94 -3.54 8.71
C ILE A 103 4.09 -4.73 9.64
N GLN A 104 5.05 -4.64 10.56
CA GLN A 104 5.37 -5.72 11.49
C GLN A 104 5.53 -5.19 12.91
N THR A 105 5.01 -5.92 13.88
CA THR A 105 5.26 -5.66 15.30
C THR A 105 6.60 -6.26 15.71
N GLN A 106 7.45 -5.49 16.40
CA GLN A 106 8.75 -5.95 16.90
C GLN A 106 8.80 -5.83 18.43
N GLY A 107 9.09 -6.93 19.12
CA GLY A 107 9.11 -6.95 20.59
C GLY A 107 7.72 -6.70 21.17
N GLU A 108 7.65 -5.93 22.27
CA GLU A 108 6.38 -5.68 22.98
C GLU A 108 5.64 -4.42 22.51
N ASN A 109 6.37 -3.40 22.05
CA ASN A 109 5.82 -2.06 21.80
C ASN A 109 6.29 -1.39 20.52
N ARG A 110 7.14 -2.03 19.69
CA ARG A 110 7.60 -1.41 18.44
C ARG A 110 6.79 -1.86 17.24
N LEU A 111 6.63 -0.96 16.28
CA LEU A 111 6.00 -1.19 14.99
C LEU A 111 6.96 -0.73 13.89
N ILE A 112 7.39 -1.67 13.05
CA ILE A 112 8.20 -1.43 11.86
C ILE A 112 7.23 -1.21 10.70
N VAL A 113 7.43 -0.13 9.95
CA VAL A 113 6.62 0.27 8.81
C VAL A 113 7.54 0.55 7.63
N GLU A 114 7.46 -0.31 6.62
CA GLU A 114 8.24 -0.18 5.39
C GLU A 114 7.30 0.23 4.24
N LEU A 115 7.62 1.37 3.62
CA LEU A 115 6.84 1.98 2.55
C LEU A 115 7.67 2.04 1.27
N ALA A 116 7.42 1.11 0.34
CA ALA A 116 8.09 1.10 -0.96
C ALA A 116 7.59 2.22 -1.89
N GLY A 117 8.50 2.83 -2.65
CA GLY A 117 8.17 3.86 -3.65
C GLY A 117 7.90 5.26 -3.11
N ILE A 118 7.83 5.45 -1.79
CA ILE A 118 7.72 6.78 -1.18
C ILE A 118 9.10 7.42 -1.07
N LYS A 119 9.21 8.66 -1.54
CA LYS A 119 10.48 9.42 -1.50
C LYS A 119 10.51 10.46 -0.40
N ASN A 120 9.35 10.91 0.08
CA ASN A 120 9.24 11.98 1.06
C ASN A 120 8.86 11.43 2.43
N MET A 121 9.76 11.59 3.40
CA MET A 121 9.54 11.16 4.79
C MET A 121 8.39 11.90 5.46
N LYS A 122 8.22 13.20 5.18
CA LYS A 122 7.11 13.96 5.76
C LYS A 122 5.77 13.41 5.31
N GLU A 123 5.64 13.11 4.02
CA GLU A 123 4.43 12.51 3.45
C GLU A 123 4.11 11.16 4.13
N ALA A 124 5.11 10.29 4.28
CA ALA A 124 4.97 9.02 5.01
C ALA A 124 4.50 9.20 6.46
N ILE A 125 5.08 10.17 7.17
CA ILE A 125 4.69 10.48 8.55
C ILE A 125 3.27 11.02 8.59
N ASP A 126 2.88 11.93 7.69
CA ASP A 126 1.54 12.51 7.64
C ASP A 126 0.47 11.44 7.38
N MET A 127 0.75 10.47 6.48
CA MET A 127 -0.14 9.33 6.20
C MET A 127 -0.39 8.41 7.40
N ILE A 128 0.63 8.19 8.23
CA ILE A 128 0.55 7.30 9.40
C ILE A 128 0.02 8.06 10.62
N GLY A 129 0.54 9.26 10.82
CA GLY A 129 0.48 10.04 12.06
C GLY A 129 -0.80 10.83 12.27
N GLU A 130 -1.55 11.17 11.22
CA GLU A 130 -2.88 11.73 11.41
C GLU A 130 -3.80 10.65 12.00
N THR A 131 -4.17 10.81 13.26
CA THR A 131 -5.25 10.03 13.86
C THR A 131 -6.56 10.72 13.47
N PRO A 132 -7.33 10.18 12.52
CA PRO A 132 -8.59 10.79 12.15
C PRO A 132 -9.55 10.65 13.34
N TYR A 133 -10.04 11.78 13.83
CA TYR A 133 -11.17 11.81 14.75
C TYR A 133 -12.39 12.30 13.98
N LEU A 134 -13.49 11.57 14.09
CA LEU A 134 -14.76 11.92 13.46
C LEU A 134 -15.67 12.50 14.54
N GLU A 135 -15.97 13.79 14.41
CA GLU A 135 -16.94 14.47 15.27
C GLU A 135 -18.21 14.75 14.50
N PHE A 136 -19.34 14.32 15.08
CA PHE A 136 -20.65 14.75 14.64
C PHE A 136 -21.05 15.95 15.49
N ARG A 137 -21.23 17.10 14.85
CA ARG A 137 -21.72 18.33 15.49
C ARG A 137 -23.03 18.74 14.84
N GLU A 138 -23.99 19.17 15.64
CA GLU A 138 -25.21 19.81 15.13
C GLU A 138 -24.88 21.22 14.65
N MET A 139 -25.46 21.65 13.53
CA MET A 139 -25.34 23.04 13.09
C MET A 139 -26.20 23.92 14.00
N LEU A 140 -25.57 24.89 14.65
CA LEU A 140 -26.26 25.95 15.37
C LEU A 140 -27.11 26.78 14.39
N SER A 141 -28.32 27.15 14.81
CA SER A 141 -29.12 28.17 14.11
C SER A 141 -28.43 29.54 14.14
N GLU A 142 -28.83 30.46 13.26
CA GLU A 142 -28.22 31.78 13.18
C GLU A 142 -28.44 32.61 14.46
N GLU A 143 -29.55 32.37 15.16
CA GLU A 143 -29.84 32.94 16.48
C GLU A 143 -28.90 32.39 17.55
N GLU A 144 -28.72 31.07 17.60
CA GLU A 144 -27.81 30.41 18.56
C GLU A 144 -26.34 30.74 18.29
N LYS A 145 -25.94 30.96 17.02
CA LYS A 145 -24.59 31.44 16.68
C LYS A 145 -24.32 32.83 17.23
N LYS A 146 -25.30 33.75 17.13
CA LYS A 146 -25.15 35.10 17.67
C LYS A 146 -25.00 35.08 19.18
N GLU A 147 -25.86 34.32 19.87
CA GLU A 147 -25.82 34.17 21.32
C GLU A 147 -24.53 33.47 21.79
N ALA A 148 -24.04 32.47 21.06
CA ALA A 148 -22.76 31.83 21.34
C ALA A 148 -21.58 32.79 21.11
N MET A 149 -21.57 33.58 20.04
CA MET A 149 -20.52 34.57 19.77
C MET A 149 -20.50 35.73 20.77
N GLU A 150 -21.65 36.07 21.36
CA GLU A 150 -21.79 37.14 22.34
C GLU A 150 -21.38 36.70 23.76
N ASN A 151 -21.47 35.39 24.06
CA ASN A 151 -21.10 34.81 25.35
C ASN A 151 -19.64 34.31 25.45
N ILE A 152 -18.88 34.29 24.36
CA ILE A 152 -17.46 33.94 24.40
C ILE A 152 -16.69 35.16 24.94
N SER A 153 -16.00 34.98 26.08
CA SER A 153 -15.20 36.05 26.66
C SER A 153 -14.09 36.49 25.71
N GLU A 154 -13.75 37.79 25.69
CA GLU A 154 -12.71 38.34 24.80
C GLU A 154 -11.37 37.58 24.91
N GLU A 155 -11.07 37.00 26.08
CA GLU A 155 -9.91 36.14 26.32
C GLU A 155 -9.94 34.83 25.51
N GLN A 156 -11.10 34.18 25.41
CA GLN A 156 -11.27 32.95 24.62
C GLN A 156 -11.18 33.21 23.11
N ILE A 157 -11.65 34.37 22.65
CA ILE A 157 -11.50 34.80 21.25
C ILE A 157 -10.02 35.02 20.91
N LEU A 158 -9.27 35.67 21.81
CA LEU A 158 -7.83 35.87 21.66
C LEU A 158 -7.05 34.54 21.66
N GLU A 159 -7.46 33.56 22.48
CA GLU A 159 -6.85 32.22 22.51
C GLU A 159 -7.12 31.44 21.21
N LEU A 160 -8.35 31.46 20.70
CA LEU A 160 -8.72 30.84 19.42
C LEU A 160 -7.98 31.44 18.22
N ILE A 161 -7.82 32.77 18.17
CA ILE A 161 -7.07 33.46 17.12
C ILE A 161 -5.57 33.13 17.18
N LYS A 162 -5.03 32.89 18.37
CA LYS A 162 -3.63 32.53 18.57
C LYS A 162 -3.33 31.11 18.09
N VAL A 163 -4.23 30.16 18.37
CA VAL A 163 -4.14 28.76 17.93
C VAL A 163 -4.29 28.64 16.40
N ALA A 164 -5.10 29.47 15.76
CA ALA A 164 -5.30 29.42 14.30
C ALA A 164 -4.16 30.06 13.48
N LYS A 165 -3.18 30.70 14.13
CA LYS A 165 -2.05 31.38 13.48
C LYS A 165 -0.73 30.60 13.55
N GLU A 166 -0.69 29.50 14.30
CA GLU A 166 0.42 28.53 14.32
C GLU A 166 0.12 27.35 13.39
#